data_AF-A0A2N5DQI8-F1
#
_entry.id   AF-A0A2N5DQI8-F1
#
_cell.length_a   1.000
_cell.length_b   1.000
_cell.length_c   1.000
_cell.angle_alpha   90.00
_cell.angle_beta   90.00
_cell.angle_gamma   90.00
#
_symmetry.space_group_name_H-M   'P 1'
#
loop_
_entity.id
_entity.type
_entity.pdbx_description
1 polymer ?
#
loop_
_entity_poly.entity_id
_entity_poly.type
_entity_poly.pdbx_seq_one_letter_code
_entity_poly.pdbx_strand_id
1 'polypeptide(L)'
;MFHPSTERLIDYWRNRAGADRMPARASIDPGDFLDLLPQVFILGRGNGRYPFRLAGGFVTDLHARDLRGEDQLSMWALSHRLEVKSALEVARRRGEPVVVTADIRAHGVASVGMEVLLAPMTGASGEADRFLGLYQPIAMMQRLMGRPAYELGVRRIQALAPTNAEAPRLRLASLDGRLIA
;
A
#
# COMPACT_ATOMS: atom_id res chain seq x y z
N MET A 1 -9.43 5.43 -12.10
CA MET A 1 -10.30 5.64 -10.92
C MET A 1 -10.12 4.42 -10.04
N PHE A 2 -9.98 4.63 -8.73
CA PHE A 2 -9.82 3.52 -7.78
C PHE A 2 -11.19 3.08 -7.26
N HIS A 3 -11.24 2.01 -6.49
CA HIS A 3 -12.45 1.64 -5.78
C HIS A 3 -12.86 2.76 -4.79
N PRO A 4 -14.16 3.08 -4.62
CA PRO A 4 -14.60 4.16 -3.73
C PRO A 4 -14.06 4.08 -2.30
N SER A 5 -13.93 2.88 -1.73
CA SER A 5 -13.30 2.68 -0.42
C SER A 5 -11.82 3.06 -0.39
N THR A 6 -11.08 2.75 -1.46
CA THR A 6 -9.67 3.15 -1.60
C THR A 6 -9.56 4.66 -1.67
N GLU A 7 -10.40 5.31 -2.50
CA GLU A 7 -10.47 6.78 -2.62
C GLU A 7 -10.83 7.43 -1.28
N ARG A 8 -11.85 6.91 -0.59
CA ARG A 8 -12.25 7.38 0.75
C ARG A 8 -11.11 7.33 1.75
N LEU A 9 -10.32 6.26 1.79
CA LEU A 9 -9.22 6.15 2.75
C LEU A 9 -8.00 7.01 2.35
N ILE A 10 -7.77 7.22 1.05
CA ILE A 10 -6.78 8.18 0.55
C ILE A 10 -7.15 9.59 0.99
N ASP A 11 -8.41 10.00 0.77
CA ASP A 11 -8.86 11.35 1.10
C ASP A 11 -8.89 11.57 2.61
N TYR A 12 -9.29 10.56 3.38
CA TYR A 12 -9.14 10.56 4.83
C TYR A 12 -7.68 10.82 5.25
N TRP A 13 -6.74 10.05 4.70
CA TRP A 13 -5.32 10.18 5.01
C TRP A 13 -4.79 11.58 4.66
N ARG A 14 -5.19 12.13 3.51
CA ARG A 14 -4.81 13.50 3.08
C ARG A 14 -5.36 14.55 4.03
N ASN A 15 -6.63 14.43 4.42
CA ASN A 15 -7.25 15.34 5.37
C ASN A 15 -6.55 15.31 6.74
N ARG A 16 -6.11 14.14 7.19
CA ARG A 16 -5.34 13.99 8.44
C ARG A 16 -3.91 14.51 8.33
N ALA A 17 -3.32 14.54 7.13
CA ALA A 17 -2.02 15.17 6.89
C ALA A 17 -2.12 16.70 7.00
N GLY A 18 -3.21 17.29 6.51
CA GLY A 18 -3.41 18.74 6.55
C GLY A 18 -2.31 19.47 5.77
N ALA A 19 -1.55 20.33 6.45
CA ALA A 19 -0.40 21.03 5.87
C ALA A 19 0.90 20.21 5.90
N ASP A 20 0.95 19.13 6.68
CA ASP A 20 2.10 18.25 6.75
C ASP A 20 2.14 17.32 5.54
N ARG A 21 3.33 16.75 5.28
CA ARG A 21 3.54 15.81 4.17
C ARG A 21 2.82 14.48 4.35
N MET A 22 2.57 14.09 5.60
CA MET A 22 1.86 12.86 5.97
C MET A 22 1.34 12.99 7.40
N PRO A 23 0.25 12.30 7.76
CA PRO A 23 -0.28 12.36 9.11
C PRO A 23 0.62 11.62 10.10
N ALA A 24 0.60 12.08 11.35
CA ALA A 24 1.05 11.27 12.47
C ALA A 24 0.11 10.09 12.68
N ARG A 25 0.64 8.93 13.06
CA ARG A 25 -0.21 7.79 13.43
C ARG A 25 -1.21 8.16 14.53
N ALA A 26 -0.83 9.04 15.45
CA ALA A 26 -1.71 9.50 16.54
C ALA A 26 -2.94 10.30 16.05
N SER A 27 -2.91 10.89 14.84
CA SER A 27 -4.06 11.61 14.27
C SER A 27 -5.04 10.71 13.51
N ILE A 28 -4.71 9.42 13.34
CA ILE A 28 -5.58 8.43 12.72
C ILE A 28 -6.51 7.83 13.78
N ASP A 29 -7.79 8.15 13.66
CA ASP A 29 -8.87 7.55 14.43
C ASP A 29 -9.58 6.48 13.58
N PRO A 30 -9.44 5.17 13.92
CA PRO A 30 -10.12 4.10 13.20
C PRO A 30 -11.65 4.17 13.29
N GLY A 31 -12.21 4.94 14.24
CA GLY A 31 -13.64 5.21 14.35
C GLY A 31 -14.24 5.93 13.14
N ASP A 32 -13.43 6.62 12.33
CA ASP A 32 -13.89 7.37 11.15
C ASP A 32 -14.18 6.47 9.92
N PHE A 33 -13.76 5.20 9.96
CA PHE A 33 -13.88 4.24 8.86
C PHE A 33 -14.11 2.81 9.37
N LEU A 34 -15.00 2.65 10.36
CA LEU A 34 -15.34 1.36 10.98
C LEU A 34 -15.68 0.27 9.96
N ASP A 35 -16.38 0.62 8.88
CA ASP A 35 -16.77 -0.27 7.79
C ASP A 35 -15.57 -0.84 6.99
N LEU A 36 -14.43 -0.15 7.01
CA LEU A 36 -13.21 -0.58 6.32
C LEU A 36 -12.26 -1.36 7.23
N LEU A 37 -12.49 -1.37 8.55
CA LEU A 37 -11.58 -2.00 9.52
C LEU A 37 -11.17 -3.44 9.19
N PRO A 38 -12.06 -4.34 8.71
CA PRO A 38 -11.65 -5.70 8.35
C PRO A 38 -10.55 -5.73 7.29
N GLN A 39 -10.53 -4.75 6.39
CA GLN A 39 -9.62 -4.64 5.24
C GLN A 39 -8.37 -3.80 5.55
N VAL A 40 -8.36 -3.08 6.66
CA VAL A 40 -7.29 -2.16 7.04
C VAL A 40 -6.16 -2.93 7.76
N PHE A 41 -4.93 -2.51 7.52
CA PHE A 41 -3.76 -2.97 8.26
C PHE A 41 -2.81 -1.82 8.54
N ILE A 42 -1.92 -2.00 9.52
CA ILE A 42 -0.83 -1.06 9.81
C ILE A 42 0.49 -1.81 9.73
N LEU A 43 1.42 -1.26 8.95
CA LEU A 43 2.80 -1.73 8.88
C LEU A 43 3.70 -0.87 9.75
N GLY A 44 4.72 -1.50 10.33
CA GLY A 44 5.93 -0.83 10.78
C GLY A 44 6.97 -0.79 9.68
N ARG A 45 8.10 -0.15 9.99
CA ARG A 45 9.31 -0.19 9.16
C ARG A 45 10.54 -0.34 10.05
N GLY A 46 11.45 -1.25 9.70
CA GLY A 46 12.72 -1.42 10.40
C GLY A 46 13.60 -2.45 9.71
N ASN A 47 14.91 -2.21 9.65
CA ASN A 47 15.89 -3.14 9.06
C ASN A 47 15.52 -3.63 7.64
N GLY A 48 14.95 -2.74 6.82
CA GLY A 48 14.53 -3.05 5.45
C GLY A 48 13.30 -3.98 5.33
N ARG A 49 12.61 -4.25 6.44
CA ARG A 49 11.38 -5.05 6.56
C ARG A 49 10.18 -4.16 6.88
N TYR A 50 8.99 -4.66 6.58
CA TYR A 50 7.71 -3.99 6.82
C TYR A 50 6.77 -4.87 7.64
N PRO A 51 7.04 -5.05 8.95
CA PRO A 51 6.27 -5.96 9.79
C PRO A 51 4.82 -5.46 9.96
N PHE A 52 3.82 -6.34 9.83
CA PHE A 52 2.47 -5.97 10.25
C PHE A 52 2.44 -5.74 11.77
N ARG A 53 1.85 -4.61 12.16
CA ARG A 53 1.56 -4.26 13.56
C ARG A 53 0.11 -4.58 13.90
N LEU A 54 -0.78 -4.34 12.94
CA LEU A 54 -2.21 -4.62 13.01
C LEU A 54 -2.67 -5.12 11.64
N ALA A 55 -3.63 -6.02 11.62
CA ALA A 55 -4.32 -6.49 10.43
C ALA A 55 -5.78 -6.76 10.79
N GLY A 56 -6.70 -6.25 9.99
CA GLY A 56 -8.12 -6.53 10.13
C GLY A 56 -8.47 -7.98 9.73
N GLY A 57 -9.66 -8.43 10.13
CA GLY A 57 -10.10 -9.81 9.95
C GLY A 57 -10.04 -10.30 8.50
N PHE A 58 -10.47 -9.48 7.53
CA PHE A 58 -10.38 -9.86 6.12
C PHE A 58 -8.93 -10.11 5.67
N VAL A 59 -7.98 -9.29 6.13
CA VAL A 59 -6.55 -9.42 5.79
C VAL A 59 -5.98 -10.71 6.37
N THR A 60 -6.31 -11.04 7.63
CA THR A 60 -5.85 -12.29 8.27
C THR A 60 -6.50 -13.52 7.63
N ASP A 61 -7.80 -13.46 7.32
CA ASP A 61 -8.55 -14.56 6.71
C ASP A 61 -8.04 -14.85 5.30
N LEU A 62 -7.73 -13.81 4.53
CA LEU A 62 -7.18 -13.95 3.17
C LEU A 62 -5.89 -14.77 3.16
N HIS A 63 -5.03 -14.60 4.16
CA HIS A 63 -3.74 -15.30 4.25
C HIS A 63 -3.77 -16.57 5.12
N ALA A 64 -4.88 -16.82 5.82
CA ALA A 64 -5.07 -17.96 6.74
C ALA A 64 -3.90 -18.19 7.72
N ARG A 65 -3.29 -17.11 8.23
CA ARG A 65 -2.21 -17.16 9.22
C ARG A 65 -2.14 -15.89 10.06
N ASP A 66 -1.48 -15.97 11.22
CA ASP A 66 -1.16 -14.78 12.01
C ASP A 66 -0.15 -13.92 11.26
N LEU A 67 -0.53 -12.67 11.00
CA LEU A 67 0.30 -11.72 10.27
C LEU A 67 1.16 -10.87 11.20
N ARG A 68 0.91 -10.86 12.52
CA ARG A 68 1.63 -9.97 13.44
C ARG A 68 3.14 -10.23 13.36
N GLY A 69 3.90 -9.20 13.01
CA GLY A 69 5.36 -9.29 12.87
C GLY A 69 5.86 -9.88 11.54
N GLU A 70 4.99 -10.52 10.75
CA GLU A 70 5.32 -11.00 9.41
C GLU A 70 5.68 -9.81 8.51
N ASP A 71 6.66 -10.00 7.64
CA ASP A 71 7.06 -8.96 6.70
C ASP A 71 6.06 -8.90 5.55
N GLN A 72 5.46 -7.72 5.32
CA GLN A 72 4.52 -7.51 4.22
C GLN A 72 5.11 -7.89 2.86
N LEU A 73 6.44 -7.73 2.67
CA LEU A 73 7.09 -8.11 1.42
C LEU A 73 6.95 -9.62 1.15
N SER A 74 6.78 -10.44 2.19
CA SER A 74 6.58 -11.88 2.02
C SER A 74 5.20 -12.26 1.48
N MET A 75 4.21 -11.35 1.49
CA MET A 75 2.90 -11.57 0.85
C MET A 75 2.97 -11.48 -0.67
N TRP A 76 4.01 -10.83 -1.21
CA TRP A 76 4.18 -10.65 -2.65
C TRP A 76 5.00 -11.78 -3.25
N ALA A 77 4.69 -12.13 -4.50
CA ALA A 77 5.50 -13.04 -5.29
C ALA A 77 6.96 -12.55 -5.32
N LEU A 78 7.91 -13.47 -5.26
CA LEU A 78 9.33 -13.14 -5.10
C LEU A 78 9.82 -12.12 -6.14
N SER A 79 9.36 -12.25 -7.39
CA SER A 79 9.70 -11.36 -8.52
C SER A 79 9.28 -9.91 -8.33
N HIS A 80 8.29 -9.62 -7.47
CA HIS A 80 7.76 -8.27 -7.26
C HIS A 80 8.23 -7.60 -5.96
N ARG A 81 8.91 -8.34 -5.07
CA ARG A 81 9.27 -7.81 -3.74
C ARG A 81 10.16 -6.57 -3.81
N LEU A 82 11.11 -6.53 -4.74
CA LEU A 82 12.01 -5.38 -4.90
C LEU A 82 11.26 -4.14 -5.40
N GLU A 83 10.33 -4.33 -6.33
CA GLU A 83 9.50 -3.26 -6.89
C GLU A 83 8.59 -2.66 -5.79
N VAL A 84 7.89 -3.51 -5.03
CA VAL A 84 7.04 -3.08 -3.91
C VAL A 84 7.85 -2.39 -2.82
N LYS A 85 9.03 -2.93 -2.47
CA LYS A 85 9.94 -2.32 -1.50
C LYS A 85 10.38 -0.93 -1.95
N SER A 86 10.70 -0.77 -3.23
CA SER A 86 11.10 0.50 -3.81
C SER A 86 9.95 1.52 -3.77
N ALA A 87 8.73 1.08 -4.10
CA ALA A 87 7.53 1.90 -4.01
C ALA A 87 7.26 2.38 -2.58
N LEU A 88 7.37 1.49 -1.57
CA LEU A 88 7.25 1.84 -0.15
C LEU A 88 8.29 2.89 0.29
N GLU A 89 9.55 2.73 -0.11
CA GLU A 89 10.59 3.69 0.23
C GLU A 89 10.37 5.05 -0.45
N VAL A 90 9.92 5.07 -1.71
CA VAL A 90 9.58 6.31 -2.42
C VAL A 90 8.37 6.99 -1.77
N ALA A 91 7.30 6.24 -1.50
CA ALA A 91 6.10 6.74 -0.81
C ALA A 91 6.47 7.41 0.51
N ARG A 92 7.26 6.73 1.35
CA ARG A 92 7.79 7.26 2.61
C ARG A 92 8.60 8.54 2.44
N ARG A 93 9.54 8.55 1.49
CA ARG A 93 10.43 9.70 1.25
C ARG A 93 9.68 10.90 0.69
N ARG A 94 8.63 10.68 -0.10
CA ARG A 94 7.81 11.72 -0.72
C ARG A 94 6.64 12.18 0.15
N GLY A 95 6.17 11.35 1.07
CA GLY A 95 4.92 11.61 1.79
C GLY A 95 3.72 11.47 0.85
N GLU A 96 3.72 10.41 0.05
CA GLU A 96 2.70 10.18 -0.96
C GLU A 96 2.16 8.75 -0.79
N PRO A 97 0.83 8.55 -0.77
CA PRO A 97 0.27 7.22 -0.82
C PRO A 97 0.60 6.53 -2.15
N VAL A 98 0.71 5.20 -2.11
CA VAL A 98 0.82 4.38 -3.31
C VAL A 98 -0.31 3.35 -3.33
N VAL A 99 -0.91 3.15 -4.49
CA VAL A 99 -1.88 2.08 -4.72
C VAL A 99 -1.25 1.06 -5.67
N VAL A 100 -1.19 -0.19 -5.20
CA VAL A 100 -0.79 -1.33 -6.02
C VAL A 100 -2.05 -2.04 -6.50
N THR A 101 -2.28 -2.07 -7.80
CA THR A 101 -3.24 -3.01 -8.38
C THR A 101 -2.58 -4.36 -8.46
N ALA A 102 -3.18 -5.34 -7.78
CA ALA A 102 -2.64 -6.66 -7.57
C ALA A 102 -3.62 -7.75 -8.04
N ASP A 103 -3.09 -8.96 -8.12
CA ASP A 103 -3.84 -10.20 -8.26
C ASP A 103 -3.58 -11.07 -7.03
N ILE A 104 -4.67 -11.44 -6.35
CA ILE A 104 -4.67 -12.46 -5.32
C ILE A 104 -4.53 -13.81 -6.02
N ARG A 105 -3.49 -14.58 -5.66
CA ARG A 105 -3.27 -15.93 -6.18
C ARG A 105 -3.54 -16.96 -5.09
N ALA A 106 -4.41 -17.91 -5.41
CA ALA A 106 -4.74 -19.06 -4.59
C ALA A 106 -4.64 -20.35 -5.43
N HIS A 107 -4.36 -21.48 -4.79
CA HIS A 107 -4.13 -22.73 -5.52
C HIS A 107 -5.37 -23.17 -6.29
N GLY A 108 -5.21 -23.54 -7.57
CA GLY A 108 -6.23 -24.21 -8.38
C GLY A 108 -7.52 -23.41 -8.63
N VAL A 109 -7.48 -22.09 -8.52
CA VAL A 109 -8.58 -21.17 -8.84
C VAL A 109 -8.05 -19.96 -9.61
N ALA A 110 -8.93 -19.27 -10.34
CA ALA A 110 -8.56 -18.03 -11.03
C ALA A 110 -8.18 -16.92 -10.02
N SER A 111 -7.26 -16.05 -10.42
CA SER A 111 -6.89 -14.90 -9.60
C SER A 111 -8.03 -13.90 -9.45
N VAL A 112 -8.00 -13.16 -8.33
CA VAL A 112 -8.94 -12.09 -8.02
C VAL A 112 -8.21 -10.77 -7.94
N GLY A 113 -8.70 -9.75 -8.65
CA GLY A 113 -8.10 -8.42 -8.63
C GLY A 113 -8.32 -7.72 -7.28
N MET A 114 -7.28 -7.03 -6.81
CA MET A 114 -7.31 -6.24 -5.57
C MET A 114 -6.55 -4.93 -5.75
N GLU A 115 -6.96 -3.90 -5.03
CA GLU A 115 -6.16 -2.70 -4.76
C GLU A 115 -5.52 -2.82 -3.38
N VAL A 116 -4.23 -2.54 -3.30
CA VAL A 116 -3.48 -2.45 -2.04
C VAL A 116 -3.02 -1.01 -1.87
N LEU A 117 -3.69 -0.28 -0.99
CA LEU A 117 -3.23 1.06 -0.57
C LEU A 117 -2.10 0.91 0.45
N LEU A 118 -1.08 1.74 0.32
CA LEU A 118 0.02 1.90 1.27
C LEU A 118 0.28 3.41 1.43
N ALA A 119 -0.19 3.97 2.54
CA ALA A 119 -0.10 5.39 2.83
C ALA A 119 0.86 5.62 4.02
N PRO A 120 1.97 6.34 3.83
CA PRO A 120 2.99 6.51 4.87
C PRO A 120 2.47 7.37 6.04
N MET A 121 2.98 7.15 7.23
CA MET A 121 2.67 7.95 8.43
C MET A 121 3.91 8.11 9.29
N THR A 122 3.93 9.14 10.13
CA THR A 122 4.96 9.26 11.17
C THR A 122 4.57 8.49 12.43
N GLY A 123 5.56 7.85 13.06
CA GLY A 123 5.42 7.22 14.37
C GLY A 123 5.62 8.21 15.51
N ALA A 124 5.66 7.71 16.75
CA ALA A 124 5.85 8.53 17.95
C ALA A 124 7.20 9.27 17.99
N SER A 125 8.22 8.78 17.28
CA SER A 125 9.51 9.45 17.16
C SER A 125 9.52 10.59 16.13
N GLY A 126 8.42 10.81 15.40
CA GLY A 126 8.35 11.73 14.27
C GLY A 126 8.91 11.16 12.97
N GLU A 127 9.54 9.99 13.00
CA GLU A 127 10.04 9.32 11.79
C GLU A 127 8.91 8.71 10.97
N ALA A 128 9.03 8.80 9.64
CA ALA A 128 8.14 8.11 8.71
C ALA A 128 8.40 6.59 8.75
N ASP A 129 7.87 5.91 9.75
CA ASP A 129 8.16 4.51 10.10
C ASP A 129 6.88 3.64 10.19
N ARG A 130 5.74 4.17 9.78
CA ARG A 130 4.45 3.46 9.72
C ARG A 130 3.81 3.61 8.34
N PHE A 131 2.95 2.65 8.00
CA PHE A 131 2.03 2.78 6.88
C PHE A 131 0.64 2.36 7.30
N LEU A 132 -0.36 3.14 6.91
CA LEU A 132 -1.76 2.72 6.86
C LEU A 132 -1.96 2.00 5.54
N GLY A 133 -2.57 0.82 5.56
CA GLY A 133 -2.87 0.09 4.36
C GLY A 133 -4.29 -0.44 4.31
N LEU A 134 -4.73 -0.75 3.09
CA LEU A 134 -6.06 -1.30 2.80
C LEU A 134 -5.92 -2.38 1.74
N TYR A 135 -6.55 -3.53 1.97
CA TYR A 135 -6.81 -4.53 0.95
C TYR A 135 -8.24 -4.39 0.47
N GLN A 136 -8.41 -3.84 -0.74
CA GLN A 136 -9.72 -3.60 -1.33
C GLN A 136 -9.91 -4.49 -2.56
N PRO A 137 -10.66 -5.60 -2.46
CA PRO A 137 -11.03 -6.39 -3.61
C PRO A 137 -11.76 -5.53 -4.66
N ILE A 138 -11.41 -5.72 -5.93
CA ILE A 138 -12.05 -5.07 -7.09
C ILE A 138 -12.69 -6.08 -8.04
N ALA A 139 -12.81 -7.33 -7.58
CA ALA A 139 -13.51 -8.42 -8.22
C ALA A 139 -14.14 -9.32 -7.15
N MET A 140 -15.05 -10.21 -7.57
CA MET A 140 -15.79 -11.08 -6.65
C MET A 140 -14.86 -12.07 -5.91
N MET A 141 -14.81 -11.96 -4.58
CA MET A 141 -13.98 -12.80 -3.70
C MET A 141 -14.38 -14.28 -3.73
N GLN A 142 -15.63 -14.60 -4.05
CA GLN A 142 -16.16 -15.96 -4.16
C GLN A 142 -15.39 -16.81 -5.19
N ARG A 143 -14.71 -16.16 -6.15
CA ARG A 143 -13.84 -16.82 -7.13
C ARG A 143 -12.64 -17.53 -6.51
N LEU A 144 -12.23 -17.14 -5.29
CA LEU A 144 -11.21 -17.86 -4.52
C LEU A 144 -11.73 -19.17 -3.91
N MET A 145 -13.05 -19.37 -3.87
CA MET A 145 -13.69 -20.57 -3.31
C MET A 145 -13.22 -20.90 -1.88
N GLY A 146 -13.02 -19.88 -1.05
CA GLY A 146 -12.53 -20.02 0.33
C GLY A 146 -11.07 -20.42 0.46
N ARG A 147 -10.29 -20.48 -0.63
CA ARG A 147 -8.88 -20.84 -0.60
C ARG A 147 -8.02 -19.63 -0.19
N PRO A 148 -7.04 -19.82 0.70
CA PRO A 148 -6.16 -18.73 1.12
C PRO A 148 -5.23 -18.31 -0.02
N ALA A 149 -4.86 -17.03 0.02
CA ALA A 149 -3.86 -16.45 -0.86
C ALA A 149 -2.47 -16.96 -0.47
N TYR A 150 -1.76 -17.58 -1.40
CA TYR A 150 -0.36 -17.96 -1.19
C TYR A 150 0.61 -16.82 -1.56
N GLU A 151 0.21 -15.94 -2.49
CA GLU A 151 0.95 -14.71 -2.81
C GLU A 151 0.06 -13.68 -3.53
N LEU A 152 0.57 -12.46 -3.61
CA LEU A 152 0.05 -11.37 -4.42
C LEU A 152 0.98 -11.12 -5.62
N GLY A 153 0.40 -11.03 -6.82
CA GLY A 153 1.08 -10.57 -8.02
C GLY A 153 0.86 -9.07 -8.26
N VAL A 154 1.90 -8.32 -8.63
CA VAL A 154 1.75 -6.91 -9.00
C VAL A 154 1.30 -6.83 -10.45
N ARG A 155 0.22 -6.08 -10.71
CA ARG A 155 -0.17 -5.67 -12.07
C ARG A 155 0.28 -4.25 -12.39
N ARG A 156 0.20 -3.34 -11.42
CA ARG A 156 0.56 -1.92 -11.58
C ARG A 156 0.78 -1.27 -10.23
N ILE A 157 1.76 -0.37 -10.16
CA ILE A 157 1.99 0.49 -8.99
C ILE A 157 1.74 1.94 -9.42
N GLN A 158 0.94 2.68 -8.63
CA GLN A 158 0.64 4.09 -8.91
C GLN A 158 0.84 4.93 -7.65
N ALA A 159 1.82 5.86 -7.70
CA ALA A 159 2.02 6.87 -6.67
C ALA A 159 0.99 8.00 -6.82
N LEU A 160 0.47 8.49 -5.69
CA LEU A 160 -0.53 9.54 -5.63
C LEU A 160 0.13 10.85 -5.22
N ALA A 161 0.78 11.49 -6.20
CA ALA A 161 1.34 12.82 -6.01
C ALA A 161 0.30 13.80 -5.45
N PRO A 162 0.72 14.83 -4.70
CA PRO A 162 -0.19 15.89 -4.26
C PRO A 162 -0.89 16.50 -5.47
N THR A 163 -2.18 16.82 -5.33
CA THR A 163 -2.99 17.43 -6.40
C THR A 163 -2.40 18.75 -6.94
N ASN A 164 -1.51 19.40 -6.17
CA ASN A 164 -0.82 20.65 -6.51
C ASN A 164 0.69 20.50 -6.78
N ALA A 165 1.24 19.29 -6.81
CA ALA A 165 2.62 19.10 -7.22
C ALA A 165 2.63 18.90 -8.74
N GLU A 166 3.00 19.94 -9.50
CA GLU A 166 3.54 19.72 -10.84
C GLU A 166 4.63 18.65 -10.70
N ALA A 167 4.39 17.47 -11.28
CA ALA A 167 5.41 16.44 -11.35
C ALA A 167 6.66 17.09 -11.96
N PRO A 168 7.85 16.96 -11.36
CA PRO A 168 9.05 17.48 -11.98
C PRO A 168 9.18 16.78 -13.33
N ARG A 169 8.87 17.52 -14.41
CA ARG A 169 9.14 17.09 -15.77
C ARG A 169 10.64 16.90 -15.82
N LEU A 170 11.08 15.65 -15.83
CA LEU A 170 12.44 15.30 -16.19
C LEU A 170 12.66 15.83 -17.61
N ARG A 171 13.21 17.04 -17.72
CA ARG A 171 13.77 17.53 -18.97
C ARG A 171 15.09 16.80 -19.10
N LEU A 172 15.14 15.86 -20.03
CA LEU A 172 16.40 15.34 -20.54
C LEU A 172 17.18 16.54 -21.07
N ALA A 173 18.18 16.99 -20.32
CA ALA A 173 19.16 17.94 -20.82
C ALA A 173 20.12 17.14 -21.70
N SER A 174 19.97 17.25 -23.01
CA SER A 174 21.03 16.85 -23.93
C SER A 174 22.16 17.87 -23.80
N LEU A 175 23.31 17.46 -23.26
CA LEU A 175 24.57 18.09 -23.61
C LEU A 175 25.11 17.34 -24.84
N ASP A 176 25.25 18.07 -25.95
CA ASP A 176 25.95 17.62 -27.17
C ASP A 176 25.41 16.34 -27.86
N GLY A 177 24.09 16.15 -27.88
CA GLY A 177 23.43 15.26 -28.85
C GLY A 177 23.77 13.76 -28.74
N ARG A 178 24.33 13.28 -27.64
CA ARG A 178 24.56 11.84 -27.41
C ARG A 178 23.89 11.35 -26.14
N LEU A 179 22.96 10.40 -26.31
CA LEU A 179 22.39 9.57 -25.25
C LEU A 179 23.49 8.67 -24.69
N ILE A 180 23.79 8.76 -23.39
CA ILE A 180 24.60 7.78 -22.69
C ILE A 180 23.64 6.89 -21.88
N ALA A 181 23.66 5.60 -22.21
CA ALA A 181 22.94 4.53 -21.53
C ALA A 181 23.66 4.08 -20.25
#